data_AF-A0A552EL95-F1
#
_entry.id   AF-A0A552EL95-F1
#
_cell.length_a   1.000
_cell.length_b   1.000
_cell.length_c   1.000
_cell.angle_alpha   90.00
_cell.angle_beta   90.00
_cell.angle_gamma   90.00
#
_symmetry.space_group_name_H-M   'P 1'
#
loop_
_entity.id
_entity.type
_entity.pdbx_description
1 polymer ?
#
loop_
_entity_poly.entity_id
_entity_poly.type
_entity_poly.pdbx_seq_one_letter_code
_entity_poly.pdbx_strand_id
1 'polypeptide(L)'
;MLEKTTSIFPNRAIEEFVEDIKSITQEIQELYCLDSIPWIIGVSWGKDSTAVLQLVWNAIASLPEEKRHKTIYVITTDTLVENPIVSGWVNKCIKKLEIAAKDHQIPIKPYQINPSVKETFWVCLIGKGYPAPRRGFRWCTERMKIQPVNYFIRDVVRENGEAIVILGARKTESSARSVTIERHKVGRLRERLSPHTHLINSLVYTPIEDWRTDEVWMYLMQWENPWGGDNKELLAMYRGATADNECPLVVDTSTPSCGDSRFGCWVCTLVNKDKSMEAMIQNDEEKEWLQPLLDLRNELDIEDDRPKRDFRRIFGKVQLFERNLNGEISIEPIPGPYTKQWREYWLRRVLEAQESVRTNAPEEMKDITLITTEELSEIRRIWREEKHEFDDQLPKIYKQVTGETFQDPRPGADNNLLGSEEWDILADICAEDSMHLELLAKLIDTERQYFLKISRKGIYKDLEKCFESSSRSKEEAIENARYVYDLKNAAQSGNIAQVKEQLKESFSEPEKDPQKQLTWASMKFPATDEEEE
;
A
#
# COMPACT_ATOMS: atom_id res chain seq x y z
N MET A 1 -25.35 22.12 4.61
CA MET A 1 -25.10 23.20 3.64
C MET A 1 -23.85 22.83 2.87
N LEU A 2 -23.98 22.47 1.59
CA LEU A 2 -22.83 22.20 0.72
C LEU A 2 -22.19 23.54 0.37
N GLU A 3 -20.97 23.79 0.85
CA GLU A 3 -20.17 24.93 0.41
C GLU A 3 -20.00 24.83 -1.11
N LYS A 4 -20.55 25.82 -1.83
CA LYS A 4 -20.28 25.99 -3.26
C LYS A 4 -18.80 26.30 -3.42
N THR A 5 -18.04 25.32 -3.90
CA THR A 5 -16.66 25.50 -4.36
C THR A 5 -16.68 26.44 -5.57
N THR A 6 -16.64 27.74 -5.31
CA THR A 6 -16.50 28.75 -6.34
C THR A 6 -15.09 28.62 -6.93
N SER A 7 -15.01 28.33 -8.23
CA SER A 7 -13.75 28.29 -8.97
C SER A 7 -12.99 29.61 -8.74
N ILE A 8 -11.73 29.51 -8.30
CA ILE A 8 -10.87 30.66 -8.01
C ILE A 8 -10.53 31.46 -9.29
N PHE A 9 -10.70 30.84 -10.46
CA PHE A 9 -10.48 31.48 -11.76
C PHE A 9 -11.79 31.94 -12.40
N PRO A 10 -11.83 33.14 -13.01
CA PRO A 10 -12.95 33.56 -13.86
C PRO A 10 -13.09 32.62 -15.05
N ASN A 11 -14.31 32.43 -15.55
CA ASN A 11 -14.55 31.64 -16.75
C ASN A 11 -13.84 32.32 -17.94
N ARG A 12 -12.87 31.63 -18.52
CA ARG A 12 -12.22 32.05 -19.77
C ARG A 12 -13.19 31.84 -20.92
N ALA A 13 -13.20 32.78 -21.86
CA ALA A 13 -13.88 32.57 -23.14
C ALA A 13 -13.17 31.46 -23.94
N ILE A 14 -13.88 30.84 -24.88
CA ILE A 14 -13.30 29.76 -25.71
C ILE A 14 -12.09 30.27 -26.48
N GLU A 15 -12.15 31.51 -26.98
CA GLU A 15 -11.06 32.16 -27.70
C GLU A 15 -9.82 32.35 -26.82
N GLU A 16 -10.01 32.77 -25.57
CA GLU A 16 -8.93 32.92 -24.58
C GLU A 16 -8.32 31.56 -24.22
N PHE A 17 -9.14 30.52 -24.11
CA PHE A 17 -8.66 29.16 -23.85
C PHE A 17 -7.83 28.59 -25.00
N VAL A 18 -8.26 28.81 -26.24
CA VAL A 18 -7.49 28.41 -27.44
C VAL A 18 -6.14 29.15 -27.49
N GLU A 19 -6.11 30.43 -27.12
CA GLU A 19 -4.86 31.20 -27.07
C GLU A 19 -3.93 30.72 -25.94
N ASP A 20 -4.47 30.36 -24.77
CA ASP A 20 -3.70 29.74 -23.69
C ASP A 20 -3.07 28.41 -24.13
N ILE A 21 -3.79 27.57 -24.88
CA ILE A 21 -3.24 26.32 -25.43
C ILE A 21 -2.07 26.61 -26.36
N LYS A 22 -2.16 27.63 -27.23
CA LYS A 22 -1.03 28.02 -28.09
C LYS A 22 0.15 28.52 -27.27
N SER A 23 -0.09 29.35 -26.27
CA SER A 23 0.95 29.85 -25.36
C SER A 23 1.65 28.70 -24.64
N ILE A 24 0.89 27.75 -24.09
CA ILE A 24 1.44 26.54 -23.43
C ILE A 24 2.20 25.68 -24.44
N THR A 25 1.68 25.53 -25.67
CA THR A 25 2.35 24.77 -26.73
C THR A 25 3.72 25.37 -27.04
N GLN A 26 3.80 26.69 -27.18
CA GLN A 26 5.06 27.40 -27.39
C GLN A 26 6.00 27.25 -26.18
N GLU A 27 5.48 27.41 -24.96
CA GLU A 27 6.24 27.22 -23.72
C GLU A 27 6.85 25.82 -23.63
N ILE A 28 6.07 24.78 -23.97
CA ILE A 28 6.55 23.38 -24.03
C ILE A 28 7.66 23.23 -25.08
N GLN A 29 7.49 23.78 -26.29
CA GLN A 29 8.47 23.67 -27.36
C GLN A 29 9.78 24.38 -27.02
N GLU A 30 9.68 25.58 -26.46
CA GLU A 30 10.83 26.34 -25.99
C GLU A 30 11.55 25.54 -24.90
N LEU A 31 10.84 25.09 -23.86
CA LEU A 31 11.44 24.30 -22.78
C LEU A 31 12.08 23.00 -23.30
N TYR A 32 11.45 22.35 -24.28
CA TYR A 32 11.96 21.13 -24.88
C TYR A 32 13.26 21.36 -25.66
N CYS A 33 13.37 22.46 -26.41
CA CYS A 33 14.53 22.74 -27.27
C CYS A 33 15.73 23.39 -26.56
N LEU A 34 15.59 23.84 -25.30
CA LEU A 34 16.63 24.59 -24.59
C LEU A 34 17.86 23.76 -24.21
N ASP A 35 17.67 22.47 -23.97
CA ASP A 35 18.68 21.59 -23.37
C ASP A 35 18.42 20.13 -23.78
N SER A 36 19.23 19.21 -23.26
CA SER A 36 19.08 17.76 -23.45
C SER A 36 18.59 17.03 -22.20
N ILE A 37 18.10 17.74 -21.18
CA ILE A 37 17.66 17.15 -19.91
C ILE A 37 16.43 16.28 -20.17
N PRO A 38 16.43 14.99 -19.77
CA PRO A 38 15.31 14.10 -20.01
C PRO A 38 14.05 14.56 -19.29
N TRP A 39 12.90 14.33 -19.92
CA TRP A 39 11.59 14.61 -19.35
C TRP A 39 10.95 13.34 -18.81
N ILE A 40 10.27 13.44 -17.68
CA ILE A 40 9.52 12.35 -17.05
C ILE A 40 8.08 12.82 -16.87
N ILE A 41 7.15 12.30 -17.65
CA ILE A 41 5.72 12.59 -17.52
C ILE A 41 5.10 11.54 -16.61
N GLY A 42 4.60 11.96 -15.44
CA GLY A 42 3.84 11.10 -14.55
C GLY A 42 2.41 10.96 -15.01
N VAL A 43 2.03 9.79 -15.52
CA VAL A 43 0.71 9.54 -16.11
C VAL A 43 -0.06 8.52 -15.28
N SER A 44 -1.09 8.98 -14.58
CA SER A 44 -2.05 8.12 -13.88
C SER A 44 -3.23 7.71 -14.76
N TRP A 45 -3.19 8.09 -16.04
CA TRP A 45 -4.24 7.88 -17.04
C TRP A 45 -5.63 8.43 -16.66
N GLY A 46 -5.68 9.36 -15.70
CA GLY A 46 -6.87 10.17 -15.44
C GLY A 46 -6.92 11.37 -16.38
N LYS A 47 -8.04 12.10 -16.38
CA LYS A 47 -8.27 13.25 -17.28
C LYS A 47 -7.09 14.24 -17.32
N ASP A 48 -6.56 14.63 -16.16
CA ASP A 48 -5.56 15.70 -16.06
C ASP A 48 -4.20 15.23 -16.63
N SER A 49 -3.76 14.03 -16.24
CA SER A 49 -2.50 13.45 -16.74
C SER A 49 -2.56 13.09 -18.22
N THR A 50 -3.71 12.60 -18.70
CA THR A 50 -3.92 12.30 -20.13
C THR A 50 -3.88 13.57 -20.96
N ALA A 51 -4.49 14.66 -20.48
CA ALA A 51 -4.42 15.96 -21.14
C ALA A 51 -2.99 16.50 -21.21
N VAL A 52 -2.21 16.39 -20.13
CA VAL A 52 -0.78 16.77 -20.15
C VAL A 52 0.02 15.96 -21.16
N LEU A 53 -0.15 14.63 -21.19
CA LEU A 53 0.56 13.80 -22.15
C LEU A 53 0.20 14.17 -23.60
N GLN A 54 -1.09 14.39 -23.87
CA GLN A 54 -1.58 14.81 -25.18
C GLN A 54 -1.06 16.21 -25.57
N LEU A 55 -1.05 17.17 -24.64
CA LEU A 55 -0.46 18.50 -24.84
C LEU A 55 1.02 18.43 -25.20
N VAL A 56 1.80 17.70 -24.41
CA VAL A 56 3.24 17.56 -24.65
C VAL A 56 3.48 16.87 -25.99
N TRP A 57 2.78 15.77 -26.29
CA TRP A 57 2.91 15.10 -27.58
C TRP A 57 2.65 16.05 -28.75
N ASN A 58 1.50 16.73 -28.74
CA ASN A 58 1.10 17.61 -29.84
C ASN A 58 2.08 18.77 -30.04
N ALA A 59 2.63 19.30 -28.94
CA ALA A 59 3.66 20.32 -28.98
C ALA A 59 4.97 19.82 -29.61
N ILE A 60 5.40 18.58 -29.31
CA ILE A 60 6.62 18.01 -29.88
C ILE A 60 6.41 17.54 -31.33
N ALA A 61 5.26 16.97 -31.64
CA ALA A 61 4.93 16.48 -32.99
C ALA A 61 4.87 17.61 -34.03
N SER A 62 4.60 18.85 -33.60
CA SER A 62 4.61 20.03 -34.47
C SER A 62 6.02 20.62 -34.70
N LEU A 63 7.05 20.14 -33.99
CA LEU A 63 8.44 20.50 -34.27
C LEU A 63 8.98 19.71 -35.48
N PRO A 64 9.95 20.24 -36.23
CA PRO A 64 10.72 19.47 -37.21
C PRO A 64 11.39 18.25 -36.57
N GLU A 65 11.50 17.14 -37.31
CA GLU A 65 12.06 15.87 -36.82
C GLU A 65 13.46 16.03 -36.23
N GLU A 66 14.28 16.92 -36.79
CA GLU A 66 15.66 17.16 -36.34
C GLU A 66 15.71 17.78 -34.93
N LYS A 67 14.63 18.43 -34.50
CA LYS A 67 14.53 19.01 -33.15
C LYS A 67 13.99 18.01 -32.13
N ARG A 68 13.43 16.87 -32.54
CA ARG A 68 12.80 15.86 -31.66
C ARG A 68 13.84 14.91 -31.04
N HIS A 69 14.85 15.46 -30.37
CA HIS A 69 16.02 14.69 -29.90
C HIS A 69 15.97 14.28 -28.41
N LYS A 70 15.23 15.01 -27.59
CA LYS A 70 15.20 14.82 -26.12
C LYS A 70 14.26 13.68 -25.75
N THR A 71 14.78 12.75 -24.94
CA THR A 71 14.01 11.59 -24.46
C THR A 71 12.93 12.02 -23.48
N ILE A 72 11.72 11.48 -23.67
CA ILE A 72 10.55 11.69 -22.81
C ILE A 72 10.13 10.34 -22.24
N TYR A 73 10.38 10.13 -20.95
CA TYR A 73 9.90 8.98 -20.21
C TYR A 73 8.43 9.22 -19.82
N VAL A 74 7.54 8.33 -20.21
CA VAL A 74 6.13 8.34 -19.76
C VAL A 74 5.98 7.25 -18.73
N ILE A 75 5.85 7.62 -17.46
CA ILE A 75 5.79 6.65 -16.36
C ILE A 75 4.38 6.53 -15.81
N THR A 76 3.94 5.32 -15.55
CA THR A 76 2.74 5.01 -14.77
C THR A 76 3.09 4.02 -13.68
N THR A 77 2.39 4.10 -12.54
CA THR A 77 2.62 3.17 -11.43
C THR A 77 1.43 2.25 -11.28
N ASP A 78 1.67 0.96 -11.46
CA ASP A 78 0.69 -0.09 -11.21
C ASP A 78 0.95 -0.70 -9.84
N THR A 79 -0.01 -0.51 -8.92
CA THR A 79 0.08 -1.01 -7.55
C THR A 79 -0.27 -2.48 -7.42
N LEU A 80 -0.63 -3.18 -8.51
CA LEU A 80 -1.11 -4.57 -8.55
C LEU A 80 -2.46 -4.81 -7.86
N VAL A 81 -3.06 -3.74 -7.33
CA VAL A 81 -4.40 -3.76 -6.71
C VAL A 81 -5.26 -2.62 -7.25
N GLU A 82 -4.94 -2.09 -8.43
CA GLU A 82 -5.80 -1.16 -9.17
C GLU A 82 -7.07 -1.88 -9.64
N ASN A 83 -8.17 -1.14 -9.85
CA ASN A 83 -9.40 -1.72 -10.40
C ASN A 83 -9.10 -2.49 -11.71
N PRO A 84 -9.51 -3.76 -11.84
CA PRO A 84 -9.22 -4.60 -13.01
C PRO A 84 -9.57 -3.95 -14.36
N ILE A 85 -10.75 -3.34 -14.48
CA ILE A 85 -11.19 -2.68 -15.71
C ILE A 85 -10.27 -1.51 -16.06
N VAL A 86 -9.90 -0.72 -15.05
CA VAL A 86 -9.01 0.43 -15.22
C VAL A 86 -7.61 -0.04 -15.62
N SER A 87 -7.07 -1.07 -14.96
CA SER A 87 -5.74 -1.62 -15.27
C SER A 87 -5.69 -2.16 -16.70
N GLY A 88 -6.73 -2.87 -17.16
CA GLY A 88 -6.83 -3.37 -18.53
C GLY A 88 -6.86 -2.25 -19.56
N TRP A 89 -7.62 -1.18 -19.29
CA TRP A 89 -7.65 0.01 -20.15
C TRP A 89 -6.29 0.73 -20.19
N VAL A 90 -5.64 0.93 -19.03
CA VAL A 90 -4.30 1.52 -18.94
C VAL A 90 -3.28 0.73 -19.76
N ASN A 91 -3.28 -0.60 -19.64
CA ASN A 91 -2.39 -1.48 -20.42
C ASN A 91 -2.63 -1.34 -21.92
N LYS A 92 -3.89 -1.20 -22.37
CA LYS A 92 -4.23 -0.92 -23.78
C LYS A 92 -3.67 0.44 -24.22
N CYS A 93 -3.79 1.48 -23.39
CA CYS A 93 -3.27 2.81 -23.70
C CYS A 93 -1.75 2.86 -23.78
N ILE A 94 -1.02 2.19 -22.89
CA ILE A 94 0.44 2.10 -22.92
C ILE A 94 0.92 1.45 -24.23
N LYS A 95 0.30 0.34 -24.64
CA LYS A 95 0.65 -0.34 -25.90
C LYS A 95 0.41 0.55 -27.11
N LYS A 96 -0.74 1.23 -27.16
CA LYS A 96 -1.05 2.22 -28.21
C LYS A 96 -0.02 3.35 -28.26
N LEU A 97 0.35 3.89 -27.10
CA LEU A 97 1.36 4.94 -26.98
C LEU A 97 2.74 4.49 -27.48
N GLU A 98 3.15 3.27 -27.15
CA GLU A 98 4.43 2.72 -27.60
C GLU A 98 4.49 2.55 -29.13
N ILE A 99 3.41 2.05 -29.73
CA ILE A 99 3.30 1.88 -31.18
C ILE A 99 3.34 3.25 -31.87
N ALA A 100 2.47 4.17 -31.45
CA ALA A 100 2.40 5.50 -32.04
C ALA A 100 3.72 6.28 -31.90
N ALA A 101 4.45 6.09 -30.79
CA ALA A 101 5.72 6.81 -30.57
C ALA A 101 6.77 6.39 -31.60
N LYS A 102 6.78 5.10 -31.96
CA LYS A 102 7.65 4.56 -33.01
C LYS A 102 7.20 5.05 -34.39
N ASP A 103 5.91 4.95 -34.70
CA ASP A 103 5.35 5.29 -36.02
C ASP A 103 5.51 6.78 -36.35
N HIS A 104 5.30 7.67 -35.38
CA HIS A 104 5.43 9.12 -35.53
C HIS A 104 6.83 9.66 -35.19
N GLN A 105 7.79 8.78 -34.89
CA GLN A 105 9.17 9.13 -34.51
C GLN A 105 9.22 10.17 -33.37
N ILE A 106 8.36 10.00 -32.37
CA ILE A 106 8.37 10.82 -31.17
C ILE A 106 9.25 10.12 -30.12
N PRO A 107 10.20 10.82 -29.47
CA PRO A 107 11.16 10.22 -28.53
C PRO A 107 10.53 9.89 -27.16
N ILE A 108 9.32 9.34 -27.16
CA ILE A 108 8.58 8.89 -25.98
C ILE A 108 8.89 7.42 -25.70
N LYS A 109 9.19 7.13 -24.43
CA LYS A 109 9.42 5.78 -23.92
C LYS A 109 8.47 5.52 -22.75
N PRO A 110 7.41 4.72 -22.93
CA PRO A 110 6.52 4.37 -21.85
C PRO A 110 7.15 3.34 -20.91
N TYR A 111 6.93 3.50 -19.60
CA TYR A 111 7.35 2.57 -18.56
C TYR A 111 6.21 2.37 -17.55
N GLN A 112 5.85 1.10 -17.33
CA GLN A 112 5.01 0.70 -16.21
C GLN A 112 5.91 0.30 -15.04
N ILE A 113 5.75 1.00 -13.92
CA ILE A 113 6.52 0.81 -12.71
C ILE A 113 5.66 0.04 -11.72
N ASN A 114 6.22 -1.00 -11.13
CA ASN A 114 5.59 -1.75 -10.05
C ASN A 114 6.36 -1.55 -8.73
N PRO A 115 5.68 -1.65 -7.58
CA PRO A 115 6.38 -1.73 -6.31
C PRO A 115 7.24 -2.98 -6.20
N SER A 116 8.29 -2.92 -5.39
CA SER A 116 9.03 -4.13 -5.00
C SER A 116 8.08 -5.12 -4.32
N VAL A 117 8.20 -6.41 -4.60
CA VAL A 117 7.35 -7.49 -4.04
C VAL A 117 7.18 -7.35 -2.53
N LYS A 118 8.26 -7.05 -1.80
CA LYS A 118 8.24 -6.89 -0.33
C LYS A 118 7.33 -5.78 0.19
N GLU A 119 6.99 -4.83 -0.66
CA GLU A 119 6.21 -3.63 -0.34
C GLU A 119 4.84 -3.62 -1.03
N THR A 120 4.45 -4.72 -1.70
CA THR A 120 3.11 -4.85 -2.28
C THR A 120 2.04 -4.98 -1.20
N PHE A 121 0.78 -4.80 -1.59
CA PHE A 121 -0.34 -4.74 -0.66
C PHE A 121 -0.49 -6.04 0.11
N TRP A 122 -0.52 -7.18 -0.59
CA TRP A 122 -0.73 -8.49 0.02
C TRP A 122 0.46 -8.95 0.83
N VAL A 123 1.70 -8.69 0.39
CA VAL A 123 2.88 -9.01 1.21
C VAL A 123 2.90 -8.21 2.50
N CYS A 124 2.51 -6.93 2.47
CA CYS A 124 2.39 -6.13 3.69
C CYS A 124 1.24 -6.60 4.59
N LEU A 125 0.05 -6.84 4.04
CA LEU A 125 -1.14 -7.18 4.81
C LEU A 125 -1.14 -8.63 5.30
N ILE A 126 -0.90 -9.59 4.41
CA ILE A 126 -0.94 -11.05 4.66
C ILE A 126 0.42 -11.55 5.16
N GLY A 127 1.52 -11.11 4.53
CA GLY A 127 2.86 -11.51 4.95
C GLY A 127 3.23 -10.90 6.30
N LYS A 128 3.45 -9.59 6.32
CA LYS A 128 3.89 -8.83 7.52
C LYS A 128 2.79 -8.67 8.57
N GLY A 129 1.52 -8.78 8.18
CA GLY A 129 0.36 -8.60 9.05
C GLY A 129 -0.06 -7.15 9.23
N TYR A 130 0.30 -6.21 8.35
CA TYR A 130 -0.11 -4.81 8.52
C TYR A 130 -1.64 -4.69 8.49
N PRO A 131 -2.25 -3.91 9.41
CA PRO A 131 -3.67 -3.62 9.30
C PRO A 131 -3.96 -2.86 8.01
N ALA A 132 -5.19 -2.97 7.51
CA ALA A 132 -5.63 -2.26 6.31
C ALA A 132 -5.35 -0.74 6.45
N PRO A 133 -4.93 -0.03 5.38
CA PRO A 133 -4.56 1.38 5.47
C PRO A 133 -5.71 2.26 5.97
N ARG A 134 -5.50 3.03 7.04
CA ARG A 134 -6.48 3.98 7.58
C ARG A 134 -5.94 5.40 7.61
N ARG A 135 -6.81 6.38 7.88
CA ARG A 135 -6.37 7.74 8.20
C ARG A 135 -5.39 7.70 9.38
N GLY A 136 -4.20 8.28 9.21
CA GLY A 136 -3.11 8.23 10.20
C GLY A 136 -2.17 7.02 10.10
N PHE A 137 -2.53 5.97 9.36
CA PHE A 137 -1.68 4.80 9.10
C PHE A 137 -1.74 4.39 7.62
N ARG A 138 -1.43 5.35 6.73
CA ARG A 138 -1.49 5.19 5.27
C ARG A 138 -0.16 4.68 4.71
N TRP A 139 0.19 3.43 5.02
CA TRP A 139 1.47 2.84 4.60
C TRP A 139 1.57 2.58 3.09
N CYS A 140 0.44 2.34 2.41
CA CYS A 140 0.41 1.93 1.00
C CYS A 140 0.91 3.01 0.04
N THR A 141 0.62 4.29 0.29
CA THR A 141 0.94 5.36 -0.67
C THR A 141 2.42 5.63 -0.78
N GLU A 142 3.13 5.65 0.34
CA GLU A 142 4.59 5.80 0.32
C GLU A 142 5.22 4.61 -0.41
N ARG A 143 4.88 3.38 0.00
CA ARG A 143 5.48 2.13 -0.47
C ARG A 143 5.19 1.81 -1.93
N MET A 144 3.94 1.97 -2.31
CA MET A 144 3.44 1.45 -3.58
C MET A 144 3.36 2.52 -4.68
N LYS A 145 3.28 3.81 -4.32
CA LYS A 145 3.17 4.91 -5.29
C LYS A 145 4.39 5.82 -5.30
N ILE A 146 4.88 6.25 -4.14
CA ILE A 146 5.95 7.26 -4.07
C ILE A 146 7.34 6.65 -4.26
N GLN A 147 7.69 5.60 -3.50
CA GLN A 147 9.02 5.01 -3.55
C GLN A 147 9.40 4.44 -4.93
N PRO A 148 8.52 3.70 -5.65
CA PRO A 148 8.87 3.16 -6.96
C PRO A 148 9.18 4.26 -7.98
N VAL A 149 8.38 5.33 -7.99
CA VAL A 149 8.61 6.52 -8.83
C VAL A 149 9.90 7.23 -8.44
N ASN A 150 10.16 7.41 -7.14
CA ASN A 150 11.38 8.05 -6.66
C ASN A 150 12.63 7.27 -7.07
N TYR A 151 12.60 5.93 -7.05
CA TYR A 151 13.72 5.11 -7.53
C TYR A 151 13.96 5.33 -9.01
N PHE A 152 12.90 5.31 -9.84
CA PHE A 152 13.01 5.58 -11.26
C PHE A 152 13.60 6.97 -11.55
N ILE A 153 13.09 8.03 -10.91
CA ILE A 153 13.60 9.39 -11.11
C ILE A 153 15.07 9.47 -10.69
N ARG A 154 15.46 8.85 -9.57
CA ARG A 154 16.86 8.82 -9.13
C ARG A 154 17.78 8.10 -10.12
N ASP A 155 17.31 7.05 -10.76
CA ASP A 155 18.10 6.33 -11.76
C ASP A 155 18.27 7.20 -13.02
N VAL A 156 17.22 7.88 -13.49
CA VAL A 156 17.32 8.85 -14.59
C VAL A 156 18.28 9.99 -14.25
N VAL A 157 18.19 10.55 -13.05
CA VAL A 157 19.11 11.61 -12.57
C VAL A 157 20.55 11.09 -12.46
N ARG A 158 20.75 9.84 -12.01
CA ARG A 158 22.09 9.23 -11.93
C ARG A 158 22.73 9.10 -13.31
N GLU A 159 21.95 8.75 -14.33
CA GLU A 159 22.42 8.56 -15.70
C GLU A 159 22.63 9.88 -16.46
N ASN A 160 21.78 10.89 -16.21
CA ASN A 160 21.73 12.10 -17.04
C ASN A 160 22.13 13.39 -16.30
N GLY A 161 22.43 13.31 -15.00
CA GLY A 161 22.76 14.45 -14.15
C GLY A 161 21.56 15.22 -13.60
N GLU A 162 20.52 15.42 -14.43
CA GLU A 162 19.29 16.15 -14.10
C GLU A 162 18.05 15.51 -14.76
N ALA A 163 16.84 15.84 -14.28
CA ALA A 163 15.57 15.44 -14.89
C ALA A 163 14.45 16.48 -14.68
N ILE A 164 13.56 16.62 -15.67
CA ILE A 164 12.34 17.46 -15.55
C ILE A 164 11.12 16.56 -15.43
N VAL A 165 10.40 16.64 -14.31
CA VAL A 165 9.19 15.88 -14.04
C VAL A 165 7.96 16.72 -14.38
N ILE A 166 7.12 16.22 -15.29
CA ILE A 166 5.93 16.92 -15.77
C ILE A 166 4.70 16.31 -15.10
N LEU A 167 3.87 17.14 -14.46
CA LEU A 167 2.71 16.71 -13.69
C LEU A 167 1.44 17.48 -14.08
N GLY A 168 0.31 16.79 -14.12
CA GLY A 168 -1.03 17.38 -14.30
C GLY A 168 -1.62 18.01 -13.04
N ALA A 169 -0.81 18.67 -12.23
CA ALA A 169 -1.26 19.33 -11.01
C ALA A 169 -1.98 20.65 -11.33
N ARG A 170 -3.14 20.90 -10.70
CA ARG A 170 -3.95 22.11 -10.89
C ARG A 170 -4.30 22.79 -9.57
N LYS A 171 -4.36 24.12 -9.57
CA LYS A 171 -4.80 24.92 -8.40
C LYS A 171 -6.25 24.69 -8.02
N THR A 172 -7.11 24.45 -9.00
CA THR A 172 -8.55 24.21 -8.81
C THR A 172 -8.89 22.81 -8.32
N GLU A 173 -7.90 21.90 -8.18
CA GLU A 173 -8.16 20.52 -7.76
C GLU A 173 -8.49 20.41 -6.26
N SER A 174 -7.87 21.25 -5.41
CA SER A 174 -8.26 21.41 -3.99
C SER A 174 -7.57 22.63 -3.37
N SER A 175 -8.13 23.18 -2.29
CA SER A 175 -7.50 24.25 -1.49
C SER A 175 -6.10 23.88 -1.00
N ALA A 176 -5.91 22.64 -0.52
CA ALA A 176 -4.61 22.13 -0.07
C ALA A 176 -3.58 22.07 -1.20
N ARG A 177 -3.98 21.66 -2.41
CA ARG A 177 -3.10 21.67 -3.59
C ARG A 177 -2.74 23.07 -4.03
N SER A 178 -3.68 24.01 -4.00
CA SER A 178 -3.41 25.42 -4.29
C SER A 178 -2.32 25.98 -3.37
N VAL A 179 -2.48 25.81 -2.04
CA VAL A 179 -1.47 26.24 -1.06
C VAL A 179 -0.11 25.59 -1.30
N THR A 180 -0.10 24.30 -1.66
CA THR A 180 1.14 23.57 -1.96
C THR A 180 1.83 24.17 -3.19
N ILE A 181 1.11 24.33 -4.29
CA ILE A 181 1.62 24.92 -5.54
C ILE A 181 2.16 26.32 -5.27
N GLU A 182 1.45 27.18 -4.53
CA GLU A 182 1.91 28.52 -4.17
C GLU A 182 3.21 28.51 -3.36
N ARG A 183 3.36 27.57 -2.42
CA ARG A 183 4.63 27.40 -1.68
C ARG A 183 5.79 27.01 -2.59
N HIS A 184 5.55 26.15 -3.58
CA HIS A 184 6.58 25.75 -4.54
C HIS A 184 6.97 26.87 -5.52
N LYS A 185 6.14 27.93 -5.67
CA LYS A 185 6.48 29.09 -6.51
C LYS A 185 7.68 29.89 -6.01
N VAL A 186 7.93 29.90 -4.70
CA VAL A 186 8.94 30.76 -4.04
C VAL A 186 10.38 30.47 -4.51
N GLY A 187 10.63 29.36 -5.22
CA GLY A 187 11.93 29.01 -5.79
C GLY A 187 11.92 28.71 -7.29
N ARG A 188 10.93 29.22 -8.04
CA ARG A 188 10.83 28.97 -9.48
C ARG A 188 12.06 29.49 -10.24
N LEU A 189 12.59 28.64 -11.11
CA LEU A 189 13.65 29.03 -12.05
C LEU A 189 13.06 29.75 -13.26
N ARG A 190 11.84 29.36 -13.66
CA ARG A 190 11.03 29.95 -14.73
C ARG A 190 9.56 29.81 -14.38
N GLU A 191 8.70 30.46 -15.17
CA GLU A 191 7.26 30.24 -15.09
C GLU A 191 6.95 28.73 -15.16
N ARG A 192 6.10 28.24 -14.25
CA ARG A 192 5.68 26.83 -14.10
C ARG A 192 6.79 25.79 -13.90
N LEU A 193 8.05 26.18 -13.74
CA LEU A 193 9.19 25.29 -13.51
C LEU A 193 9.81 25.50 -12.11
N SER A 194 9.51 24.58 -11.19
CA SER A 194 9.85 24.68 -9.77
C SER A 194 10.80 23.54 -9.36
N PRO A 195 11.70 23.71 -8.38
CA PRO A 195 12.55 22.61 -7.90
C PRO A 195 11.71 21.53 -7.20
N HIS A 196 12.09 20.26 -7.39
CA HIS A 196 11.48 19.14 -6.68
C HIS A 196 11.92 19.15 -5.20
N THR A 197 10.98 18.99 -4.25
CA THR A 197 11.26 19.13 -2.81
C THR A 197 12.15 18.05 -2.22
N HIS A 198 12.05 16.82 -2.72
CA HIS A 198 12.72 15.66 -2.13
C HIS A 198 13.75 14.98 -3.04
N LEU A 199 13.89 15.45 -4.28
CA LEU A 199 14.76 14.83 -5.28
C LEU A 199 15.70 15.90 -5.81
N ILE A 200 16.95 15.78 -5.42
CA ILE A 200 18.03 16.67 -5.86
C ILE A 200 18.17 16.54 -7.38
N ASN A 201 18.51 17.64 -8.06
CA ASN A 201 18.69 17.71 -9.52
C ASN A 201 17.43 17.30 -10.31
N SER A 202 16.25 17.55 -9.73
CA SER A 202 14.98 17.37 -10.42
C SER A 202 14.14 18.64 -10.36
N LEU A 203 13.55 19.01 -11.50
CA LEU A 203 12.61 20.11 -11.62
C LEU A 203 11.20 19.55 -11.86
N VAL A 204 10.18 20.30 -11.46
CA VAL A 204 8.76 19.99 -11.65
C VAL A 204 8.15 21.03 -12.57
N TYR A 205 7.53 20.57 -13.65
CA TYR A 205 6.83 21.37 -14.64
C TYR A 205 5.33 21.08 -14.62
N THR A 206 4.50 22.12 -14.48
CA THR A 206 3.03 22.00 -14.37
C THR A 206 2.31 22.82 -15.45
N PRO A 207 2.17 22.30 -16.68
CA PRO A 207 1.68 23.07 -17.83
C PRO A 207 0.20 23.48 -17.74
N ILE A 208 -0.61 22.73 -16.99
CA ILE A 208 -2.07 22.97 -16.86
C ILE A 208 -2.46 23.51 -15.48
N GLU A 209 -1.51 24.10 -14.74
CA GLU A 209 -1.68 24.56 -13.35
C GLU A 209 -2.93 25.43 -13.13
N ASP A 210 -3.27 26.24 -14.13
CA ASP A 210 -4.36 27.22 -14.10
C ASP A 210 -5.66 26.72 -14.77
N TRP A 211 -5.69 25.48 -15.28
CA TRP A 211 -6.87 24.94 -15.95
C TRP A 211 -7.98 24.54 -14.99
N ARG A 212 -9.23 24.72 -15.43
CA ARG A 212 -10.44 24.21 -14.79
C ARG A 212 -10.79 22.82 -15.30
N THR A 213 -11.66 22.12 -14.58
CA THR A 213 -12.01 20.72 -14.94
C THR A 213 -12.72 20.62 -16.28
N ASP A 214 -13.62 21.56 -16.59
CA ASP A 214 -14.31 21.65 -17.88
C ASP A 214 -13.33 21.98 -19.02
N GLU A 215 -12.32 22.81 -18.79
CA GLU A 215 -11.27 23.11 -19.77
C GLU A 215 -10.41 21.87 -20.09
N VAL A 216 -10.07 21.05 -19.08
CA VAL A 216 -9.39 19.77 -19.31
C VAL A 216 -10.23 18.87 -20.22
N TRP A 217 -11.53 18.72 -19.93
CA TRP A 217 -12.41 17.92 -20.77
C TRP A 217 -12.63 18.52 -22.15
N MET A 218 -12.76 19.84 -22.25
CA MET A 218 -12.86 20.55 -23.52
C MET A 218 -11.65 20.24 -24.38
N TYR A 219 -10.44 20.29 -23.81
CA TYR A 219 -9.22 19.91 -24.51
C TYR A 219 -9.25 18.45 -24.97
N LEU A 220 -9.56 17.52 -24.07
CA LEU A 220 -9.62 16.09 -24.41
C LEU A 220 -10.66 15.77 -25.48
N MET A 221 -11.79 16.50 -25.52
CA MET A 221 -12.87 16.24 -26.48
C MET A 221 -12.64 16.89 -27.84
N GLN A 222 -11.91 18.01 -27.90
CA GLN A 222 -11.72 18.79 -29.13
C GLN A 222 -10.39 18.53 -29.83
N TRP A 223 -9.36 18.08 -29.11
CA TRP A 223 -8.06 17.74 -29.70
C TRP A 223 -7.91 16.22 -29.84
N GLU A 224 -7.36 15.81 -30.98
CA GLU A 224 -7.14 14.41 -31.30
C GLU A 224 -6.14 13.77 -30.34
N ASN A 225 -6.43 12.53 -29.96
CA ASN A 225 -5.54 11.71 -29.15
C ASN A 225 -4.43 11.13 -30.05
N PRO A 226 -3.17 11.50 -29.84
CA PRO A 226 -2.12 11.24 -30.81
C PRO A 226 -1.64 9.80 -30.87
N TRP A 227 -2.04 8.94 -29.92
CA TRP A 227 -1.73 7.52 -29.93
C TRP A 227 -2.92 6.65 -30.35
N GLY A 228 -3.93 7.23 -31.00
CA GLY A 228 -5.09 6.48 -31.52
C GLY A 228 -6.01 5.92 -30.44
N GLY A 229 -6.00 6.52 -29.24
CA GLY A 229 -7.02 6.31 -28.22
C GLY A 229 -8.30 7.09 -28.54
N ASP A 230 -9.45 6.68 -28.00
CA ASP A 230 -10.65 7.52 -28.01
C ASP A 230 -10.83 8.16 -26.63
N ASN A 231 -10.68 9.49 -26.54
CA ASN A 231 -10.89 10.21 -25.29
C ASN A 231 -12.34 10.07 -24.78
N LYS A 232 -13.29 9.67 -25.65
CA LYS A 232 -14.66 9.33 -25.23
C LYS A 232 -14.72 8.03 -24.42
N GLU A 233 -13.80 7.09 -24.60
CA GLU A 233 -13.70 5.90 -23.73
C GLU A 233 -13.34 6.31 -22.30
N LEU A 234 -12.39 7.24 -22.16
CA LEU A 234 -12.04 7.81 -20.85
C LEU A 234 -13.26 8.52 -20.23
N LEU A 235 -13.97 9.33 -21.01
CA LEU A 235 -15.20 9.99 -20.55
C LEU A 235 -16.28 8.98 -20.15
N ALA A 236 -16.47 7.92 -20.94
CA ALA A 236 -17.43 6.85 -20.66
C ALA A 236 -17.07 6.11 -19.37
N MET A 237 -15.78 5.88 -19.10
CA MET A 237 -15.31 5.31 -17.85
C MET A 237 -15.66 6.22 -16.65
N TYR A 238 -15.42 7.53 -16.76
CA TYR A 238 -15.84 8.50 -15.73
C TYR A 238 -17.36 8.53 -15.55
N ARG A 239 -18.13 8.40 -16.63
CA ARG A 239 -19.60 8.36 -16.58
C ARG A 239 -20.12 7.09 -15.88
N GLY A 240 -19.64 5.91 -16.27
CA GLY A 240 -20.06 4.64 -15.65
C GLY A 240 -19.66 4.52 -14.17
N ALA A 241 -18.70 5.33 -13.73
CA ALA A 241 -18.25 5.45 -12.34
C ALA A 241 -19.06 6.48 -11.51
N THR A 242 -20.21 6.94 -12.01
CA THR A 242 -21.13 7.83 -11.29
C THR A 242 -22.46 7.10 -11.05
N ALA A 243 -23.08 7.36 -9.89
CA ALA A 243 -24.32 6.69 -9.50
C ALA A 243 -25.50 6.98 -10.45
N ASP A 244 -25.54 8.18 -11.02
CA ASP A 244 -26.62 8.60 -11.91
C ASP A 244 -26.33 8.22 -13.39
N ASN A 245 -25.19 7.59 -13.67
CA ASN A 245 -24.68 7.30 -15.02
C ASN A 245 -24.66 8.55 -15.94
N GLU A 246 -24.56 9.73 -15.34
CA GLU A 246 -24.53 11.03 -16.02
C GLU A 246 -23.19 11.73 -15.80
N CYS A 247 -22.71 12.41 -16.85
CA CYS A 247 -21.50 13.22 -16.82
C CYS A 247 -21.82 14.51 -17.56
N PRO A 248 -22.44 15.49 -16.87
CA PRO A 248 -22.76 16.77 -17.48
C PRO A 248 -21.45 17.49 -17.80
N LEU A 249 -21.10 17.52 -19.09
CA LEU A 249 -20.07 18.40 -19.65
C LEU A 249 -20.62 19.82 -19.85
N VAL A 250 -21.41 20.30 -18.89
CA VAL A 250 -22.13 21.56 -19.01
C VAL A 250 -21.22 22.68 -18.52
N VAL A 251 -21.13 23.75 -19.30
CA VAL A 251 -20.32 24.96 -19.02
C VAL A 251 -20.90 25.78 -17.85
N ASP A 252 -22.12 25.45 -17.41
CA ASP A 252 -22.79 26.13 -16.31
C ASP A 252 -22.24 25.65 -14.94
N THR A 253 -21.66 26.60 -14.21
CA THR A 253 -21.12 26.45 -12.84
C THR A 253 -22.10 25.93 -11.80
N SER A 254 -23.40 25.87 -12.12
CA SER A 254 -24.45 25.35 -11.24
C SER A 254 -24.47 23.82 -11.14
N THR A 255 -23.90 23.11 -12.14
CA THR A 255 -23.88 21.65 -12.21
C THR A 255 -22.45 21.11 -11.97
N PRO A 256 -22.23 20.19 -11.02
CA PRO A 256 -20.91 19.59 -10.81
C PRO A 256 -20.39 18.89 -12.09
N SER A 257 -19.27 19.35 -12.63
CA SER A 257 -18.65 18.72 -13.81
C SER A 257 -18.12 17.32 -13.47
N CYS A 258 -18.20 16.36 -14.39
CA CYS A 258 -17.58 15.06 -14.19
C CYS A 258 -16.07 15.17 -13.99
N GLY A 259 -15.57 14.51 -12.95
CA GLY A 259 -14.17 14.65 -12.54
C GLY A 259 -13.89 14.37 -11.06
N ASP A 260 -14.94 14.17 -10.25
CA ASP A 260 -14.83 13.80 -8.84
C ASP A 260 -14.79 12.27 -8.62
N SER A 261 -15.24 11.48 -9.61
CA SER A 261 -15.03 10.01 -9.61
C SER A 261 -13.53 9.71 -9.68
N ARG A 262 -12.99 9.14 -8.61
CA ARG A 262 -11.59 8.76 -8.50
C ARG A 262 -11.46 7.26 -8.70
N PHE A 263 -10.79 6.88 -9.77
CA PHE A 263 -10.30 5.52 -9.95
C PHE A 263 -9.10 5.30 -9.06
N GLY A 264 -9.10 4.20 -8.32
CA GLY A 264 -7.97 3.83 -7.48
C GLY A 264 -7.95 2.35 -7.20
N CYS A 265 -7.15 2.00 -6.19
CA CYS A 265 -6.99 0.64 -5.76
C CYS A 265 -8.31 0.07 -5.24
N TRP A 266 -8.73 -1.09 -5.73
CA TRP A 266 -10.00 -1.71 -5.32
C TRP A 266 -10.00 -2.15 -3.85
N VAL A 267 -8.83 -2.29 -3.23
CA VAL A 267 -8.64 -2.60 -1.80
C VAL A 267 -8.67 -1.37 -0.89
N CYS A 268 -9.01 -0.19 -1.39
CA CYS A 268 -8.84 1.07 -0.64
C CYS A 268 -9.86 1.23 0.52
N THR A 269 -9.33 1.33 1.74
CA THR A 269 -10.07 1.55 3.00
C THR A 269 -9.94 2.97 3.56
N LEU A 270 -9.45 3.93 2.76
CA LEU A 270 -9.38 5.35 3.17
C LEU A 270 -10.68 6.13 2.97
N VAL A 271 -11.52 5.61 2.09
CA VAL A 271 -12.92 5.99 1.89
C VAL A 271 -13.77 4.89 2.48
N ASN A 272 -15.01 5.17 2.91
CA ASN A 272 -15.87 4.15 3.54
C ASN A 272 -16.52 3.20 2.52
N LYS A 273 -16.61 3.62 1.26
CA LYS A 273 -17.20 2.85 0.15
C LYS A 273 -16.49 3.15 -1.15
N ASP A 274 -16.28 2.13 -1.97
CA ASP A 274 -15.87 2.32 -3.36
C ASP A 274 -17.10 2.59 -4.23
N LYS A 275 -17.56 3.85 -4.20
CA LYS A 275 -18.71 4.30 -4.99
C LYS A 275 -18.50 4.09 -6.49
N SER A 276 -17.24 4.12 -6.96
CA SER A 276 -16.93 3.93 -8.38
C SER A 276 -17.17 2.50 -8.79
N MET A 277 -16.68 1.53 -8.01
CA MET A 277 -16.90 0.11 -8.28
C MET A 277 -18.36 -0.28 -8.07
N GLU A 278 -19.01 0.21 -7.01
CA GLU A 278 -20.45 0.03 -6.78
C GLU A 278 -21.27 0.53 -7.97
N ALA A 279 -20.99 1.75 -8.46
CA ALA A 279 -21.69 2.31 -9.61
C ALA A 279 -21.41 1.52 -10.89
N MET A 280 -20.17 1.06 -11.12
CA MET A 280 -19.86 0.24 -12.30
C MET A 280 -20.67 -1.05 -12.35
N ILE A 281 -20.83 -1.72 -11.20
CA ILE A 281 -21.63 -2.95 -11.09
C ILE A 281 -23.12 -2.64 -11.27
N GLN A 282 -23.63 -1.59 -10.62
CA GLN A 282 -25.04 -1.22 -10.70
C GLN A 282 -25.47 -0.76 -12.10
N ASN A 283 -24.58 -0.06 -12.81
CA ASN A 283 -24.87 0.48 -14.14
C ASN A 283 -24.74 -0.56 -15.26
N ASP A 284 -24.14 -1.72 -15.00
CA ASP A 284 -23.82 -2.73 -16.00
C ASP A 284 -23.75 -4.14 -15.40
N GLU A 285 -24.77 -4.95 -15.64
CA GLU A 285 -24.87 -6.34 -15.15
C GLU A 285 -23.69 -7.21 -15.62
N GLU A 286 -23.06 -6.91 -16.77
CA GLU A 286 -21.88 -7.64 -17.24
C GLU A 286 -20.65 -7.41 -16.36
N LYS A 287 -20.70 -6.46 -15.41
CA LYS A 287 -19.64 -6.17 -14.44
C LYS A 287 -19.87 -6.79 -13.06
N GLU A 288 -20.92 -7.58 -12.87
CA GLU A 288 -21.20 -8.28 -11.60
C GLU A 288 -20.04 -9.18 -11.12
N TRP A 289 -19.18 -9.66 -12.03
CA TRP A 289 -17.97 -10.41 -11.68
C TRP A 289 -16.99 -9.62 -10.80
N LEU A 290 -17.14 -8.30 -10.68
CA LEU A 290 -16.35 -7.47 -9.74
C LEU A 290 -16.82 -7.60 -8.28
N GLN A 291 -18.01 -8.16 -8.03
CA GLN A 291 -18.59 -8.24 -6.69
C GLN A 291 -17.68 -8.90 -5.64
N PRO A 292 -16.95 -10.00 -5.92
CA PRO A 292 -16.04 -10.60 -4.95
C PRO A 292 -14.93 -9.65 -4.46
N LEU A 293 -14.47 -8.73 -5.31
CA LEU A 293 -13.47 -7.72 -4.95
C LEU A 293 -14.08 -6.68 -4.01
N LEU A 294 -15.30 -6.24 -4.30
CA LEU A 294 -16.04 -5.28 -3.47
C LEU A 294 -16.34 -5.86 -2.09
N ASP A 295 -16.77 -7.13 -2.03
CA ASP A 295 -17.05 -7.83 -0.78
C ASP A 295 -15.79 -7.96 0.08
N LEU A 296 -14.66 -8.39 -0.51
CA LEU A 296 -13.38 -8.48 0.18
C LEU A 296 -12.91 -7.10 0.69
N ARG A 297 -13.05 -6.04 -0.12
CA ARG A 297 -12.74 -4.68 0.30
C ARG A 297 -13.58 -4.24 1.49
N ASN A 298 -14.88 -4.52 1.47
CA ASN A 298 -15.78 -4.15 2.57
C ASN A 298 -15.45 -4.93 3.85
N GLU A 299 -14.97 -6.16 3.71
CA GLU A 299 -14.51 -6.96 4.83
C GLU A 299 -13.21 -6.43 5.47
N LEU A 300 -12.35 -5.80 4.66
CA LEU A 300 -11.15 -5.11 5.14
C LEU A 300 -11.47 -3.79 5.84
N ASP A 301 -12.56 -3.11 5.44
CA ASP A 301 -13.00 -1.81 5.95
C ASP A 301 -13.87 -1.91 7.22
N ILE A 302 -13.34 -2.52 8.27
CA ILE A 302 -14.04 -2.63 9.56
C ILE A 302 -13.72 -1.46 10.49
N GLU A 303 -14.65 -1.05 11.34
CA GLU A 303 -14.37 0.01 12.34
C GLU A 303 -13.36 -0.45 13.39
N ASP A 304 -13.61 -1.61 14.02
CA ASP A 304 -12.73 -2.19 15.04
C ASP A 304 -12.04 -3.46 14.54
N ASP A 305 -10.74 -3.36 14.28
CA ASP A 305 -9.88 -4.49 13.92
C ASP A 305 -9.06 -5.05 15.09
N ARG A 306 -9.23 -4.52 16.31
CA ARG A 306 -8.44 -4.93 17.49
C ARG A 306 -8.52 -6.42 17.80
N PRO A 307 -9.69 -7.09 17.74
CA PRO A 307 -9.78 -8.53 18.00
C PRO A 307 -9.00 -9.37 17.00
N LYS A 308 -8.70 -8.82 15.81
CA LYS A 308 -8.00 -9.51 14.73
C LYS A 308 -6.48 -9.37 14.85
N ARG A 309 -5.99 -8.56 15.79
CA ARG A 309 -4.61 -8.08 15.85
C ARG A 309 -3.91 -8.53 17.12
N ASP A 310 -2.60 -8.73 16.99
CA ASP A 310 -1.72 -9.02 18.11
C ASP A 310 -1.70 -7.82 19.06
N PHE A 311 -1.68 -8.09 20.36
CA PHE A 311 -1.59 -7.08 21.40
C PHE A 311 -0.20 -6.43 21.47
N ARG A 312 0.81 -7.09 20.89
CA ARG A 312 2.20 -6.62 20.73
C ARG A 312 2.37 -5.94 19.38
N ARG A 313 3.25 -4.94 19.32
CA ARG A 313 3.74 -4.34 18.07
C ARG A 313 4.50 -5.39 17.25
N ILE A 314 4.79 -5.09 15.98
CA ILE A 314 5.45 -6.04 15.06
C ILE A 314 6.77 -6.62 15.58
N PHE A 315 7.48 -5.91 16.46
CA PHE A 315 8.72 -6.37 17.09
C PHE A 315 8.49 -7.13 18.43
N GLY A 316 7.27 -7.55 18.72
CA GLY A 316 6.93 -8.33 19.92
C GLY A 316 6.79 -7.52 21.21
N LYS A 317 6.89 -6.19 21.16
CA LYS A 317 6.79 -5.32 22.35
C LYS A 317 5.38 -4.76 22.53
N VAL A 318 4.87 -4.76 23.75
CA VAL A 318 3.65 -4.05 24.12
C VAL A 318 3.97 -2.57 24.26
N GLN A 319 3.26 -1.72 23.51
CA GLN A 319 3.38 -0.27 23.60
C GLN A 319 2.04 0.29 24.03
N LEU A 320 2.04 1.09 25.09
CA LEU A 320 0.82 1.74 25.60
C LEU A 320 0.64 3.12 24.96
N PHE A 321 -0.61 3.54 24.83
CA PHE A 321 -0.99 4.87 24.39
C PHE A 321 -2.13 5.41 25.25
N GLU A 322 -2.04 6.69 25.60
CA GLU A 322 -3.10 7.42 26.28
C GLU A 322 -4.16 7.83 25.27
N ARG A 323 -5.33 7.21 25.37
CA ARG A 323 -6.49 7.59 24.58
C ARG A 323 -7.38 8.49 25.43
N ASN A 324 -7.54 9.74 25.01
CA ASN A 324 -8.52 10.63 25.60
C ASN A 324 -9.82 10.52 24.78
N LEU A 325 -10.80 9.83 25.33
CA LEU A 325 -12.15 9.75 24.77
C LEU A 325 -13.09 10.45 25.76
N ASN A 326 -13.75 11.52 25.31
CA ASN A 326 -14.78 12.22 26.08
C ASN A 326 -14.35 12.71 27.48
N GLY A 327 -13.07 13.02 27.68
CA GLY A 327 -12.53 13.51 28.95
C GLY A 327 -12.03 12.41 29.90
N GLU A 328 -12.19 11.14 29.54
CA GLU A 328 -11.62 10.00 30.25
C GLU A 328 -10.33 9.55 29.56
N ILE A 329 -9.23 9.47 30.32
CA ILE A 329 -7.93 9.03 29.82
C ILE A 329 -7.85 7.52 30.07
N SER A 330 -7.94 6.72 29.00
CA SER A 330 -7.66 5.28 29.06
C SER A 330 -6.24 4.98 28.56
N ILE A 331 -5.51 4.16 29.31
CA ILE A 331 -4.19 3.66 28.89
C ILE A 331 -4.38 2.26 28.31
N GLU A 332 -4.26 2.17 27.00
CA GLU A 332 -4.52 0.94 26.25
C GLU A 332 -3.30 0.53 25.42
N PRO A 333 -3.07 -0.79 25.23
CA PRO A 333 -2.05 -1.27 24.32
C PRO A 333 -2.40 -0.91 22.87
N ILE A 334 -1.41 -0.43 22.12
CA ILE A 334 -1.53 -0.23 20.68
C ILE A 334 -1.38 -1.59 20.01
N PRO A 335 -2.42 -2.11 19.34
CA PRO A 335 -2.32 -3.39 18.65
C PRO A 335 -1.24 -3.34 17.56
N GLY A 336 -0.61 -4.47 17.31
CA GLY A 336 0.35 -4.67 16.22
C GLY A 336 -0.28 -5.36 15.02
N PRO A 337 0.39 -6.37 14.43
CA PRO A 337 -0.05 -6.96 13.17
C PRO A 337 -1.28 -7.87 13.33
N TYR A 338 -1.94 -8.23 12.23
CA TYR A 338 -2.90 -9.33 12.18
C TYR A 338 -2.28 -10.63 12.70
N THR A 339 -3.06 -11.40 13.46
CA THR A 339 -2.63 -12.71 13.97
C THR A 339 -2.48 -13.73 12.85
N LYS A 340 -1.82 -14.87 13.12
CA LYS A 340 -1.66 -15.98 12.16
C LYS A 340 -3.00 -16.37 11.51
N GLN A 341 -4.03 -16.62 12.33
CA GLN A 341 -5.37 -17.00 11.87
C GLN A 341 -5.96 -15.98 10.88
N TRP A 342 -5.84 -14.68 11.16
CA TRP A 342 -6.37 -13.64 10.27
C TRP A 342 -5.54 -13.46 9.00
N ARG A 343 -4.22 -13.68 9.05
CA ARG A 343 -3.38 -13.66 7.83
C ARG A 343 -3.72 -14.83 6.91
N GLU A 344 -3.93 -16.02 7.45
CA GLU A 344 -4.42 -17.19 6.71
C GLU A 344 -5.82 -16.97 6.13
N TYR A 345 -6.69 -16.35 6.92
CA TYR A 345 -8.04 -15.98 6.47
C TYR A 345 -7.97 -15.03 5.27
N TRP A 346 -7.20 -13.94 5.35
CA TRP A 346 -7.08 -13.00 4.23
C TRP A 346 -6.47 -13.62 2.97
N LEU A 347 -5.49 -14.52 3.12
CA LEU A 347 -4.95 -15.30 2.01
C LEU A 347 -6.04 -16.14 1.33
N ARG A 348 -6.85 -16.85 2.13
CA ARG A 348 -7.97 -17.63 1.61
C ARG A 348 -8.97 -16.75 0.85
N ARG A 349 -9.37 -15.62 1.44
CA ARG A 349 -10.34 -14.70 0.85
C ARG A 349 -9.88 -14.09 -0.47
N VAL A 350 -8.61 -13.68 -0.60
CA VAL A 350 -8.10 -13.13 -1.87
C VAL A 350 -8.01 -14.22 -2.96
N LEU A 351 -7.64 -15.45 -2.61
CA LEU A 351 -7.63 -16.57 -3.55
C LEU A 351 -9.05 -16.96 -3.99
N GLU A 352 -10.01 -16.99 -3.06
CA GLU A 352 -11.42 -17.26 -3.37
C GLU A 352 -11.99 -16.17 -4.29
N ALA A 353 -11.68 -14.90 -4.01
CA ALA A 353 -12.06 -13.80 -4.89
C ALA A 353 -11.44 -13.96 -6.28
N GLN A 354 -10.16 -14.32 -6.36
CA GLN A 354 -9.48 -14.56 -7.64
C GLN A 354 -10.16 -15.66 -8.45
N GLU A 355 -10.39 -16.84 -7.88
CA GLU A 355 -11.01 -17.96 -8.59
C GLU A 355 -12.46 -17.66 -8.99
N SER A 356 -13.21 -16.94 -8.13
CA SER A 356 -14.55 -16.47 -8.48
C SER A 356 -14.53 -15.51 -9.67
N VAL A 357 -13.56 -14.58 -9.71
CA VAL A 357 -13.44 -13.66 -10.84
C VAL A 357 -13.03 -14.42 -12.11
N ARG A 358 -12.05 -15.32 -12.06
CA ARG A 358 -11.61 -16.10 -13.23
C ARG A 358 -12.73 -16.94 -13.84
N THR A 359 -13.67 -17.38 -13.01
CA THR A 359 -14.85 -18.14 -13.46
C THR A 359 -15.89 -17.25 -14.15
N ASN A 360 -16.15 -16.06 -13.60
CA ASN A 360 -17.31 -15.24 -13.99
C ASN A 360 -16.95 -14.06 -14.92
N ALA A 361 -15.68 -13.69 -15.02
CA ALA A 361 -15.25 -12.56 -15.84
C ALA A 361 -15.34 -12.87 -17.35
N PRO A 362 -15.45 -11.83 -18.20
CA PRO A 362 -15.33 -11.96 -19.64
C PRO A 362 -14.02 -12.65 -20.05
N GLU A 363 -14.01 -13.32 -21.21
CA GLU A 363 -12.87 -14.12 -21.69
C GLU A 363 -11.53 -13.35 -21.67
N GLU A 364 -11.57 -12.06 -21.99
CA GLU A 364 -10.41 -11.15 -22.00
C GLU A 364 -9.80 -10.88 -20.61
N MET A 365 -10.50 -11.23 -19.53
CA MET A 365 -10.16 -10.93 -18.13
C MET A 365 -10.11 -12.19 -17.26
N LYS A 366 -10.30 -13.39 -17.82
CA LYS A 366 -10.28 -14.66 -17.08
C LYS A 366 -8.89 -15.05 -16.58
N ASP A 367 -7.83 -14.47 -17.13
CA ASP A 367 -6.44 -14.67 -16.71
C ASP A 367 -6.00 -13.73 -15.58
N ILE A 368 -6.94 -12.97 -14.99
CA ILE A 368 -6.64 -12.05 -13.91
C ILE A 368 -5.88 -12.70 -12.76
N THR A 369 -4.94 -11.96 -12.20
CA THR A 369 -4.16 -12.38 -11.04
C THR A 369 -4.28 -11.28 -9.98
N LEU A 370 -5.00 -11.57 -8.89
CA LEU A 370 -5.21 -10.64 -7.79
C LEU A 370 -4.08 -10.70 -6.75
N ILE A 371 -3.40 -11.84 -6.67
CA ILE A 371 -2.20 -12.05 -5.86
C ILE A 371 -1.19 -12.87 -6.67
N THR A 372 0.01 -12.34 -6.87
CA THR A 372 0.98 -12.99 -7.77
C THR A 372 1.73 -14.13 -7.10
N THR A 373 2.33 -15.02 -7.90
CA THR A 373 3.17 -16.11 -7.41
C THR A 373 4.37 -15.59 -6.60
N GLU A 374 4.95 -14.45 -6.99
CA GLU A 374 6.03 -13.79 -6.26
C GLU A 374 5.55 -13.25 -4.91
N GLU A 375 4.34 -12.69 -4.84
CA GLU A 375 3.73 -12.27 -3.58
C GLU A 375 3.47 -13.46 -2.66
N LEU A 376 2.91 -14.56 -3.18
CA LEU A 376 2.69 -15.81 -2.44
C LEU A 376 4.01 -16.38 -1.90
N SER A 377 5.06 -16.39 -2.74
CA SER A 377 6.40 -16.86 -2.34
C SER A 377 6.99 -16.02 -1.21
N GLU A 378 6.89 -14.68 -1.29
CA GLU A 378 7.40 -13.79 -0.24
C GLU A 378 6.55 -13.87 1.03
N ILE A 379 5.23 -14.08 0.92
CA ILE A 379 4.36 -14.35 2.08
C ILE A 379 4.80 -15.65 2.78
N ARG A 380 4.98 -16.75 2.02
CA ARG A 380 5.46 -18.04 2.56
C ARG A 380 6.81 -17.86 3.24
N ARG A 381 7.72 -17.09 2.63
CA ARG A 381 9.01 -16.73 3.22
C ARG A 381 8.85 -16.07 4.59
N ILE A 382 8.06 -14.99 4.66
CA ILE A 382 7.86 -14.22 5.88
C ILE A 382 7.28 -15.10 6.98
N TRP A 383 6.28 -15.92 6.66
CA TRP A 383 5.63 -16.81 7.63
C TRP A 383 6.65 -17.81 8.21
N ARG A 384 7.43 -18.46 7.33
CA ARG A 384 8.37 -19.48 7.77
C ARG A 384 9.63 -18.93 8.44
N GLU A 385 10.25 -17.91 7.86
CA GLU A 385 11.57 -17.43 8.27
C GLU A 385 11.53 -16.30 9.31
N GLU A 386 10.51 -15.43 9.24
CA GLU A 386 10.41 -14.27 10.13
C GLU A 386 9.38 -14.47 11.25
N LYS A 387 8.32 -15.23 10.99
CA LYS A 387 7.29 -15.58 11.99
C LYS A 387 7.50 -16.95 12.62
N HIS A 388 8.43 -17.76 12.10
CA HIS A 388 8.76 -19.10 12.59
C HIS A 388 7.58 -20.10 12.48
N GLU A 389 6.70 -19.90 11.50
CA GLU A 389 5.51 -20.72 11.24
C GLU A 389 5.86 -21.83 10.24
N PHE A 390 6.51 -22.89 10.73
CA PHE A 390 6.97 -24.01 9.91
C PHE A 390 5.88 -25.07 9.66
N ASP A 391 4.64 -24.85 10.09
CA ASP A 391 3.47 -25.63 9.68
C ASP A 391 3.10 -25.44 8.19
N ASP A 392 3.64 -24.37 7.60
CA ASP A 392 3.67 -24.08 6.17
C ASP A 392 2.26 -24.13 5.55
N GLN A 393 1.35 -23.29 6.08
CA GLN A 393 -0.06 -23.30 5.68
C GLN A 393 -0.32 -22.76 4.27
N LEU A 394 0.55 -21.89 3.73
CA LEU A 394 0.27 -21.22 2.45
C LEU A 394 0.04 -22.21 1.30
N PRO A 395 0.91 -23.23 1.05
CA PRO A 395 0.66 -24.24 0.03
C PRO A 395 -0.65 -25.02 0.25
N LYS A 396 -1.02 -25.28 1.52
CA LYS A 396 -2.26 -25.99 1.87
C LYS A 396 -3.48 -25.15 1.55
N ILE A 397 -3.49 -23.88 1.94
CA ILE A 397 -4.57 -22.93 1.63
C ILE A 397 -4.69 -22.75 0.11
N TYR A 398 -3.58 -22.57 -0.59
CA TYR A 398 -3.56 -22.45 -2.04
C TYR A 398 -4.22 -23.66 -2.72
N LYS A 399 -3.82 -24.89 -2.34
CA LYS A 399 -4.40 -26.11 -2.90
C LYS A 399 -5.87 -26.32 -2.54
N GLN A 400 -6.28 -25.94 -1.34
CA GLN A 400 -7.68 -26.04 -0.92
C GLN A 400 -8.60 -25.13 -1.73
N VAL A 401 -8.14 -23.93 -2.08
CA VAL A 401 -8.96 -22.92 -2.79
C VAL A 401 -8.89 -23.11 -4.30
N THR A 402 -7.68 -23.27 -4.86
CA THR A 402 -7.46 -23.32 -6.31
C THR A 402 -7.54 -24.74 -6.89
N GLY A 403 -7.42 -25.78 -6.04
CA GLY A 403 -7.25 -27.17 -6.47
C GLY A 403 -5.85 -27.50 -7.00
N GLU A 404 -4.98 -26.51 -7.19
CA GLU A 404 -3.65 -26.66 -7.75
C GLU A 404 -2.56 -26.77 -6.67
N THR A 405 -1.43 -27.40 -7.00
CA THR A 405 -0.29 -27.44 -6.07
C THR A 405 0.54 -26.19 -6.26
N PHE A 406 0.71 -25.39 -5.19
CA PHE A 406 1.56 -24.21 -5.22
C PHE A 406 3.01 -24.59 -5.52
N GLN A 407 3.60 -23.98 -6.55
CA GLN A 407 4.99 -24.13 -6.91
C GLN A 407 5.74 -22.86 -6.51
N ASP A 408 6.58 -22.95 -5.47
CA ASP A 408 7.34 -21.79 -5.01
C ASP A 408 8.52 -21.52 -5.96
N PRO A 409 8.63 -20.32 -6.55
CA PRO A 409 9.73 -19.98 -7.46
C PRO A 409 11.10 -19.92 -6.76
N ARG A 410 11.15 -19.86 -5.41
CA ARG A 410 12.43 -19.81 -4.68
C ARG A 410 13.10 -21.18 -4.64
N PRO A 411 14.38 -21.29 -5.07
CA PRO A 411 15.12 -22.55 -5.00
C PRO A 411 15.24 -23.07 -3.56
N GLY A 412 14.91 -24.35 -3.37
CA GLY A 412 15.00 -25.01 -2.05
C GLY A 412 13.90 -24.61 -1.08
N ALA A 413 12.84 -23.91 -1.52
CA ALA A 413 11.71 -23.56 -0.67
C ALA A 413 11.01 -24.78 -0.04
N ASP A 414 11.06 -25.95 -0.70
CA ASP A 414 10.43 -27.18 -0.19
C ASP A 414 11.37 -28.04 0.68
N ASN A 415 12.61 -27.60 0.92
CA ASN A 415 13.53 -28.29 1.82
C ASN A 415 13.17 -27.98 3.29
N ASN A 416 12.50 -28.92 3.95
CA ASN A 416 12.02 -28.75 5.30
C ASN A 416 12.67 -29.76 6.26
N LEU A 417 13.44 -29.27 7.23
CA LEU A 417 13.88 -30.04 8.40
C LEU A 417 12.83 -30.02 9.53
N LEU A 418 11.97 -29.00 9.53
CA LEU A 418 10.82 -28.85 10.40
C LEU A 418 9.62 -28.62 9.48
N GLY A 419 8.57 -29.40 9.65
CA GLY A 419 7.33 -29.34 8.89
C GLY A 419 6.10 -29.38 9.80
N SER A 420 4.96 -29.75 9.21
CA SER A 420 3.70 -29.78 9.95
C SER A 420 3.64 -30.85 11.03
N GLU A 421 4.33 -31.98 10.87
CA GLU A 421 4.35 -33.03 11.89
C GLU A 421 5.00 -32.53 13.19
N GLU A 422 6.16 -31.87 13.09
CA GLU A 422 6.81 -31.27 14.27
C GLU A 422 5.98 -30.14 14.88
N TRP A 423 5.28 -29.37 14.03
CA TRP A 423 4.39 -28.32 14.51
C TRP A 423 3.22 -28.90 15.30
N ASP A 424 2.57 -29.94 14.78
CA ASP A 424 1.42 -30.58 15.42
C ASP A 424 1.84 -31.20 16.77
N ILE A 425 3.01 -31.83 16.84
CA ILE A 425 3.58 -32.34 18.10
C ILE A 425 3.80 -31.20 19.11
N LEU A 426 4.36 -30.07 18.67
CA LEU A 426 4.57 -28.92 19.55
C LEU A 426 3.25 -28.32 20.03
N ALA A 427 2.25 -28.23 19.14
CA ALA A 427 0.92 -27.75 19.47
C ALA A 427 0.25 -28.67 20.51
N ASP A 428 0.35 -29.98 20.35
CA ASP A 428 -0.18 -30.97 21.29
C ASP A 428 0.48 -30.84 22.68
N ILE A 429 1.80 -30.64 22.73
CA ILE A 429 2.54 -30.44 24.00
C ILE A 429 2.14 -29.14 24.69
N CYS A 430 1.91 -28.06 23.93
CA CYS A 430 1.55 -26.76 24.48
C CYS A 430 0.05 -26.63 24.81
N ALA A 431 -0.78 -27.56 24.33
CA ALA A 431 -2.23 -27.54 24.47
C ALA A 431 -2.83 -26.18 24.04
N GLU A 432 -3.54 -25.49 24.94
CA GLU A 432 -4.20 -24.21 24.65
C GLU A 432 -3.29 -22.98 24.83
N ASP A 433 -2.04 -23.16 25.28
CA ASP A 433 -1.11 -22.04 25.49
C ASP A 433 -0.43 -21.61 24.18
N SER A 434 -1.11 -20.72 23.47
CA SER A 434 -0.61 -20.13 22.21
C SER A 434 0.71 -19.36 22.36
N MET A 435 0.99 -18.76 23.52
CA MET A 435 2.22 -17.99 23.76
C MET A 435 3.39 -18.93 23.96
N HIS A 436 3.18 -20.03 24.69
CA HIS A 436 4.17 -21.07 24.87
C HIS A 436 4.51 -21.78 23.55
N LEU A 437 3.49 -22.09 22.73
CA LEU A 437 3.70 -22.64 21.38
C LEU A 437 4.56 -21.70 20.53
N GLU A 438 4.22 -20.41 20.52
CA GLU A 438 4.99 -19.40 19.78
C GLU A 438 6.45 -19.32 20.26
N LEU A 439 6.67 -19.35 21.57
CA LEU A 439 8.02 -19.32 22.15
C LEU A 439 8.84 -20.55 21.71
N LEU A 440 8.30 -21.76 21.86
CA LEU A 440 9.01 -22.98 21.48
C LEU A 440 9.29 -23.03 19.98
N ALA A 441 8.30 -22.70 19.15
CA ALA A 441 8.47 -22.63 17.70
C ALA A 441 9.59 -21.65 17.31
N LYS A 442 9.60 -20.46 17.91
CA LYS A 442 10.66 -19.45 17.72
C LYS A 442 12.04 -19.96 18.14
N LEU A 443 12.16 -20.59 19.30
CA LEU A 443 13.44 -21.09 19.81
C LEU A 443 14.01 -22.19 18.91
N ILE A 444 13.18 -23.17 18.54
CA ILE A 444 13.58 -24.31 17.71
C ILE A 444 13.96 -23.82 16.30
N ASP A 445 13.13 -22.99 15.68
CA ASP A 445 13.43 -22.49 14.34
C ASP A 445 14.64 -21.54 14.33
N THR A 446 14.81 -20.71 15.36
CA THR A 446 16.02 -19.87 15.51
C THR A 446 17.27 -20.73 15.58
N GLU A 447 17.27 -21.82 16.37
CA GLU A 447 18.39 -22.77 16.39
C GLU A 447 18.67 -23.30 14.98
N ARG A 448 17.63 -23.81 14.30
CA ARG A 448 17.72 -24.38 12.94
C ARG A 448 18.32 -23.40 11.95
N GLN A 449 17.87 -22.14 11.96
CA GLN A 449 18.38 -21.10 11.06
C GLN A 449 19.88 -20.83 11.27
N TYR A 450 20.38 -20.96 12.50
CA TYR A 450 21.80 -20.83 12.83
C TYR A 450 22.60 -22.10 12.56
N PHE A 451 21.98 -23.29 12.61
CA PHE A 451 22.61 -24.56 12.23
C PHE A 451 23.08 -24.55 10.76
N LEU A 452 22.31 -23.91 9.88
CA LEU A 452 22.65 -23.78 8.45
C LEU A 452 23.72 -22.70 8.14
N LYS A 453 24.08 -21.86 9.12
CA LYS A 453 25.04 -20.77 8.94
C LYS A 453 26.46 -21.23 9.25
N ILE A 454 27.42 -20.71 8.48
CA ILE A 454 28.87 -20.92 8.71
C ILE A 454 29.30 -20.38 10.09
N SER A 455 28.63 -19.34 10.59
CA SER A 455 28.91 -18.73 11.89
C SER A 455 27.64 -18.59 12.73
N ARG A 456 27.73 -19.00 14.00
CA ARG A 456 26.66 -18.88 14.99
C ARG A 456 26.71 -17.57 15.81
N LYS A 457 27.49 -16.60 15.35
CA LYS A 457 27.60 -15.29 16.03
C LYS A 457 26.23 -14.60 16.03
N GLY A 458 25.73 -14.27 17.23
CA GLY A 458 24.45 -13.57 17.41
C GLY A 458 23.31 -14.44 17.93
N ILE A 459 23.47 -15.78 17.96
CA ILE A 459 22.39 -16.70 18.34
C ILE A 459 21.79 -16.41 19.73
N TYR A 460 22.61 -16.19 20.76
CA TYR A 460 22.11 -15.92 22.11
C TYR A 460 21.25 -14.67 22.17
N LYS A 461 21.61 -13.64 21.39
CA LYS A 461 20.83 -12.39 21.29
C LYS A 461 19.49 -12.63 20.61
N ASP A 462 19.44 -13.48 19.60
CA ASP A 462 18.18 -13.78 18.90
C ASP A 462 17.29 -14.71 19.72
N LEU A 463 17.86 -15.68 20.44
CA LEU A 463 17.12 -16.51 21.41
C LEU A 463 16.55 -15.66 22.56
N GLU A 464 17.31 -14.69 23.09
CA GLU A 464 16.84 -13.75 24.11
C GLU A 464 15.62 -12.96 23.63
N LYS A 465 15.62 -12.51 22.36
CA LYS A 465 14.44 -11.83 21.78
C LYS A 465 13.20 -12.72 21.73
N CYS A 466 13.34 -14.03 21.54
CA CYS A 466 12.20 -14.95 21.58
C CYS A 466 11.52 -14.89 22.95
N PHE A 467 12.31 -14.91 24.03
CA PHE A 467 11.80 -14.75 25.39
C PHE A 467 11.21 -13.36 25.61
N GLU A 468 11.87 -12.28 25.16
CA GLU A 468 11.32 -10.92 25.29
C GLU A 468 9.93 -10.79 24.66
N SER A 469 9.69 -11.45 23.52
CA SER A 469 8.42 -11.35 22.81
C SER A 469 7.35 -12.31 23.31
N SER A 470 7.72 -13.52 23.75
CA SER A 470 6.78 -14.66 23.82
C SER A 470 6.75 -15.40 25.17
N SER A 471 7.56 -14.99 26.16
CA SER A 471 7.64 -15.70 27.46
C SER A 471 6.51 -15.40 28.44
N ARG A 472 5.72 -14.36 28.22
CA ARG A 472 4.67 -13.89 29.14
C ARG A 472 3.30 -14.14 28.54
N SER A 473 2.31 -14.38 29.39
CA SER A 473 0.91 -14.32 28.96
C SER A 473 0.56 -12.92 28.46
N LYS A 474 -0.57 -12.79 27.77
CA LYS A 474 -1.05 -11.49 27.29
C LYS A 474 -1.25 -10.51 28.45
N GLU A 475 -1.86 -10.98 29.53
CA GLU A 475 -2.16 -10.21 30.74
C GLU A 475 -0.86 -9.74 31.40
N GLU A 476 0.07 -10.66 31.66
CA GLU A 476 1.38 -10.36 32.26
C GLU A 476 2.22 -9.40 31.42
N ALA A 477 2.19 -9.55 30.09
CA ALA A 477 2.91 -8.67 29.18
C ALA A 477 2.36 -7.24 29.20
N ILE A 478 1.02 -7.09 29.30
CA ILE A 478 0.36 -5.78 29.39
C ILE A 478 0.63 -5.15 30.76
N GLU A 479 0.56 -5.93 31.84
CA GLU A 479 0.90 -5.48 33.19
C GLU A 479 2.35 -5.01 33.31
N ASN A 480 3.29 -5.78 32.74
CA ASN A 480 4.69 -5.38 32.69
C ASN A 480 4.88 -4.06 31.92
N ALA A 481 4.16 -3.87 30.81
CA ALA A 481 4.21 -2.62 30.06
C ALA A 481 3.64 -1.43 30.84
N ARG A 482 2.57 -1.66 31.63
CA ARG A 482 1.98 -0.64 32.53
C ARG A 482 2.97 -0.25 33.62
N TYR A 483 3.57 -1.22 34.28
CA TYR A 483 4.61 -1.01 35.28
C TYR A 483 5.78 -0.16 34.73
N VAL A 484 6.28 -0.49 33.54
CA VAL A 484 7.37 0.27 32.89
C VAL A 484 6.94 1.69 32.51
N TYR A 485 5.69 1.87 32.09
CA TYR A 485 5.13 3.18 31.75
C TYR A 485 5.00 4.06 33.01
N ASP A 486 4.47 3.52 34.11
CA ASP A 486 4.33 4.22 35.38
C ASP A 486 5.68 4.65 35.97
N LEU A 487 6.67 3.76 35.92
CA LEU A 487 8.05 4.09 36.33
C LEU A 487 8.65 5.24 35.51
N LYS A 488 8.42 5.26 34.19
CA LYS A 488 8.93 6.35 33.33
C LYS A 488 8.26 7.67 33.66
N ASN A 489 6.96 7.67 33.89
CA ASN A 489 6.23 8.88 34.28
C ASN A 489 6.65 9.37 35.68
N ALA A 490 6.83 8.47 36.65
CA ALA A 490 7.33 8.79 37.98
C ALA A 490 8.75 9.38 37.94
N ALA A 491 9.63 8.84 37.08
CA ALA A 491 10.98 9.38 36.87
C ALA A 491 10.96 10.78 36.22
N GLN A 492 10.11 11.00 35.21
CA GLN A 492 9.98 12.30 34.52
C GLN A 492 9.37 13.39 35.40
N SER A 493 8.46 13.02 36.31
CA SER A 493 7.86 13.92 37.30
C SER A 493 8.74 14.18 38.52
N GLY A 494 9.92 13.54 38.63
CA GLY A 494 10.88 13.75 39.71
C GLY A 494 10.51 13.07 41.04
N ASN A 495 9.54 12.15 41.06
CA ASN A 495 9.10 11.46 42.28
C ASN A 495 10.01 10.26 42.62
N ILE A 496 11.20 10.55 43.17
CA ILE A 496 12.22 9.54 43.53
C ILE A 496 11.70 8.53 44.57
N ALA A 497 10.75 8.92 45.43
CA ALA A 497 10.17 8.03 46.45
C ALA A 497 9.31 6.93 45.81
N GLN A 498 8.41 7.31 44.90
CA GLN A 498 7.55 6.38 44.17
C GLN A 498 8.35 5.41 43.30
N VAL A 499 9.43 5.88 42.65
CA VAL A 499 10.34 5.02 41.88
C VAL A 499 11.03 3.98 42.78
N LYS A 500 11.49 4.38 43.98
CA LYS A 500 12.13 3.46 44.94
C LYS A 500 11.16 2.43 45.52
N GLU A 501 9.91 2.80 45.72
CA GLU A 501 8.85 1.93 46.24
C GLU A 501 8.44 0.88 45.20
N GLN A 502 8.17 1.32 43.96
CA GLN A 502 7.83 0.44 42.83
C GLN A 502 8.96 -0.52 42.46
N LEU A 503 10.23 -0.12 42.61
CA LEU A 503 11.37 -1.03 42.42
C LEU A 503 11.47 -2.08 43.52
N LYS A 504 11.16 -1.75 44.78
CA LYS A 504 11.19 -2.71 45.89
C LYS A 504 10.15 -3.81 45.76
N GLU A 505 8.94 -3.47 45.31
CA GLU A 505 7.86 -4.44 45.06
C GLU A 505 8.18 -5.42 43.91
N SER A 506 9.07 -5.04 42.99
CA SER A 506 9.50 -5.93 41.90
C SER A 506 10.59 -6.93 42.31
N PHE A 507 11.26 -6.68 43.43
CA PHE A 507 12.29 -7.56 44.01
C PHE A 507 11.79 -8.33 45.24
N SER A 508 10.54 -8.15 45.68
CA SER A 508 9.94 -9.07 46.64
C SER A 508 9.68 -10.42 45.96
N GLU A 509 10.17 -11.50 46.58
CA GLU A 509 9.94 -12.87 46.10
C GLU A 509 8.43 -13.09 45.85
N PRO A 510 8.03 -13.76 44.75
CA PRO A 510 6.64 -14.14 44.58
C PRO A 510 6.20 -14.96 45.79
N GLU A 511 5.02 -14.68 46.34
CA GLU A 511 4.41 -15.52 47.37
C GLU A 511 4.43 -16.96 46.87
N LYS A 512 5.13 -17.83 47.60
CA LYS A 512 5.16 -19.26 47.32
C LYS A 512 3.74 -19.80 47.50
N ASP A 513 3.00 -19.95 46.42
CA ASP A 513 1.77 -20.73 46.40
C ASP A 513 2.12 -22.17 46.81
N PRO A 514 1.69 -22.66 47.99
CA PRO A 514 2.09 -23.97 48.49
C PRO A 514 1.54 -25.14 47.63
N GLN A 515 0.70 -24.88 46.63
CA GLN A 515 -0.01 -25.92 45.88
C GLN A 515 0.48 -26.21 44.45
N LYS A 516 1.58 -25.60 43.97
CA LYS A 516 2.08 -25.86 42.60
C LYS A 516 3.58 -26.13 42.48
N GLN A 517 4.17 -26.89 43.39
CA GLN A 517 5.47 -27.53 43.15
C GLN A 517 5.32 -29.05 42.96
N LEU A 518 4.69 -29.44 41.85
CA LEU A 518 4.90 -30.79 41.31
C LEU A 518 6.25 -30.79 40.60
N THR A 519 7.24 -31.41 41.23
CA THR A 519 8.54 -31.66 40.62
C THR A 519 8.49 -32.99 39.85
N TRP A 520 9.37 -33.17 38.87
CA TRP A 520 9.50 -34.47 38.18
C TRP A 520 9.76 -35.63 39.18
N ALA A 521 10.43 -35.32 40.30
CA ALA A 521 10.67 -36.28 41.38
C ALA A 521 9.37 -36.70 42.10
N SER A 522 8.44 -35.77 42.35
CA SER A 522 7.17 -36.07 43.03
C SER A 522 6.18 -36.85 42.15
N MET A 523 6.31 -36.79 40.83
CA MET A 523 5.51 -37.63 39.92
C MET A 523 6.06 -39.06 39.78
N LYS A 524 7.36 -39.26 39.95
CA LYS A 524 8.03 -40.55 39.72
C LYS A 524 8.13 -41.43 40.96
N PHE A 525 8.13 -40.82 42.15
CA PHE A 525 8.22 -41.52 43.42
C PHE A 525 7.10 -41.02 44.35
N PRO A 526 5.87 -41.55 44.20
CA PRO A 526 4.85 -41.31 45.22
C PRO A 526 5.36 -41.90 46.54
N ALA A 527 5.47 -41.06 47.57
CA ALA A 527 5.81 -41.52 48.91
C ALA A 527 4.71 -42.50 49.38
N THR A 528 5.09 -43.74 49.66
CA THR A 528 4.25 -44.71 50.35
C THR A 528 4.24 -44.34 51.83
N ASP A 529 3.07 -43.96 52.34
CA ASP A 529 2.86 -43.77 53.78
C ASP A 529 2.96 -45.14 54.48
N GLU A 530 4.10 -45.41 55.12
CA GLU A 530 4.25 -46.45 56.14
C GLU A 530 4.53 -45.80 57.50
N GLU A 531 3.63 -46.13 58.43
CA GLU A 531 3.80 -46.25 59.89
C GLU A 531 4.15 -45.00 60.73
N GLU A 532 3.15 -44.50 61.48
CA GLU A 532 3.36 -44.13 62.89
C GLU A 532 2.21 -44.66 63.75
N GLU A 533 2.61 -45.19 64.92
CA GLU A 533 1.93 -45.95 65.99
C GLU A 533 0.46 -45.65 66.33
#